data_AF-A0A9X2LSZ9-F1
#
_entry.id   AF-A0A9X2LSZ9-F1
#
_cell.length_a   1.000
_cell.length_b   1.000
_cell.length_c   1.000
_cell.angle_alpha   90.00
_cell.angle_beta   90.00
_cell.angle_gamma   90.00
#
_symmetry.space_group_name_H-M   'P 1'
#
loop_
_entity.id
_entity.type
_entity.pdbx_description
1 polymer ?
#
loop_
_entity_poly.entity_id
_entity_poly.type
_entity_poly.pdbx_seq_one_letter_code
_entity_poly.pdbx_strand_id
1 'polypeptide(L)'
;MVRRTRRAFVVALGAALAGGAAAPAFASTSVSLGNTSASRDVAKDGSKPKRPLARAHAHNDYEHPRPLLDALSHGFGSVEADIWLVDGQLLVAHDATDLDPTRTLESLYLDPLARRVKANGGRVYRGYDLSLQLLIDIKTAGEPTYLELTKRLRRYGPLFSAAYGGVGGRVRRGPVTAVISGDRGARAPMEAEKVRHAFYDGRLEDLGSGVPASFIPLISADWTKSFTWTGAGPIPRAERETLHRLVASAHDARQTVRFWATPDVAGPERDALWRELLAADVDYLNTDDLAGLEAFLRAAH
;
A
#
# COMPACT_ATOMS: atom_id res chain seq x y z
N MET A 1 29.58 37.37 22.89
CA MET A 1 29.58 36.30 21.89
C MET A 1 28.13 35.85 21.67
N VAL A 2 27.42 36.49 20.74
CA VAL A 2 25.99 36.27 20.50
C VAL A 2 25.84 35.79 19.06
N ARG A 3 25.51 34.51 18.87
CA ARG A 3 25.18 33.96 17.54
C ARG A 3 23.68 34.06 17.32
N ARG A 4 23.29 34.95 16.40
CA ARG A 4 21.93 35.06 15.86
C ARG A 4 21.67 33.96 14.84
N THR A 5 20.51 33.34 14.95
CA THR A 5 19.87 32.41 14.03
C THR A 5 19.53 33.07 12.68
N ARG A 6 19.85 32.40 11.56
CA ARG A 6 19.41 32.81 10.22
C ARG A 6 17.99 32.26 9.96
N ARG A 7 17.01 33.15 9.84
CA ARG A 7 15.72 32.90 9.18
C ARG A 7 15.91 33.11 7.68
N ALA A 8 15.51 32.14 6.86
CA ALA A 8 15.41 32.34 5.41
C ALA A 8 14.01 32.87 5.08
N PHE A 9 13.98 34.06 4.47
CA PHE A 9 12.81 34.63 3.80
C PHE A 9 12.81 34.15 2.34
N VAL A 10 11.69 33.67 1.85
CA VAL A 10 11.47 33.45 0.40
C VAL A 10 10.75 34.67 -0.16
N VAL A 11 11.36 35.30 -1.16
CA VAL A 11 10.82 36.43 -1.91
C VAL A 11 9.92 35.90 -3.03
N ALA A 12 8.67 36.34 -3.05
CA ALA A 12 7.76 36.14 -4.18
C ALA A 12 8.08 37.15 -5.29
N LEU A 13 8.29 36.68 -6.51
CA LEU A 13 8.44 37.53 -7.69
C LEU A 13 7.12 37.51 -8.47
N GLY A 14 6.45 38.66 -8.51
CA GLY A 14 5.28 38.88 -9.35
C GLY A 14 5.70 39.31 -10.76
N ALA A 15 4.97 38.83 -11.77
CA ALA A 15 4.97 39.40 -13.10
C ALA A 15 3.52 39.69 -13.51
N ALA A 16 3.23 40.97 -13.72
CA ALA A 16 1.98 41.47 -14.27
C ALA A 16 2.07 41.49 -15.80
N LEU A 17 1.04 40.95 -16.46
CA LEU A 17 0.73 41.27 -17.85
C LEU A 17 -0.74 41.65 -17.94
N ALA A 18 -0.97 42.93 -18.24
CA ALA A 18 -2.27 43.49 -18.60
C ALA A 18 -2.41 43.50 -20.12
N GLY A 19 -3.60 43.17 -20.62
CA GLY A 19 -3.94 43.43 -22.03
C GLY A 19 -5.25 42.81 -22.49
N GLY A 20 -6.30 43.64 -22.60
CA GLY A 20 -7.26 43.60 -23.71
C GLY A 20 -8.49 42.71 -23.58
N ALA A 21 -9.62 43.34 -23.26
CA ALA A 21 -10.96 42.74 -23.31
C ALA A 21 -11.51 42.62 -24.75
N ALA A 22 -12.22 41.52 -25.01
CA ALA A 22 -13.36 41.48 -25.94
C ALA A 22 -14.23 40.26 -25.59
N ALA A 23 -15.45 40.50 -25.09
CA ALA A 23 -16.47 39.48 -24.95
C ALA A 23 -17.13 39.19 -26.31
N PRO A 24 -17.64 37.97 -26.50
CA PRO A 24 -19.01 37.91 -27.01
C PRO A 24 -19.90 36.86 -26.33
N ALA A 25 -21.13 37.30 -26.13
CA ALA A 25 -22.40 36.61 -26.35
C ALA A 25 -22.59 35.18 -25.80
N PHE A 26 -23.41 35.12 -24.75
CA PHE A 26 -24.18 33.96 -24.37
C PHE A 26 -25.09 33.52 -25.52
N ALA A 27 -24.96 32.26 -25.95
CA ALA A 27 -25.96 31.55 -26.72
C ALA A 27 -26.44 30.34 -25.91
N SER A 28 -27.65 30.47 -25.37
CA SER A 28 -28.38 29.39 -24.72
C SER A 28 -28.72 28.32 -25.76
N THR A 29 -28.16 27.12 -25.61
CA THR A 29 -28.63 25.93 -26.32
C THR A 29 -29.13 24.93 -25.30
N SER A 30 -30.46 24.83 -25.23
CA SER A 30 -31.18 23.75 -24.57
C SER A 30 -30.88 22.44 -25.29
N VAL A 31 -30.06 21.58 -24.67
CA VAL A 31 -29.91 20.19 -25.09
C VAL A 31 -30.87 19.32 -24.30
N SER A 32 -31.77 18.72 -25.06
CA SER A 32 -32.84 17.82 -24.67
C SER A 32 -32.35 16.65 -23.80
N LEU A 33 -33.15 16.32 -22.79
CA LEU A 33 -33.06 15.12 -21.97
C LEU A 33 -33.24 13.87 -22.84
N GLY A 34 -32.12 13.30 -23.27
CA GLY A 34 -32.05 11.96 -23.85
C GLY A 34 -32.06 10.92 -22.72
N ASN A 35 -33.24 10.40 -22.41
CA ASN A 35 -33.43 9.28 -21.50
C ASN A 35 -32.89 7.99 -22.15
N THR A 36 -31.61 7.68 -21.96
CA THR A 36 -31.08 6.35 -22.29
C THR A 36 -30.81 5.60 -21.00
N SER A 37 -31.76 4.72 -20.66
CA SER A 37 -31.55 3.60 -19.75
C SER A 37 -30.40 2.75 -20.27
N ALA A 38 -29.19 3.02 -19.79
CA ALA A 38 -28.05 2.14 -19.99
C ALA A 38 -28.25 0.91 -19.10
N SER A 39 -28.78 -0.11 -19.75
CA SER A 39 -29.08 -1.43 -19.26
C SER A 39 -27.90 -2.06 -18.52
N ARG A 40 -28.27 -2.87 -17.53
CA ARG A 40 -27.43 -3.79 -16.77
C ARG A 40 -26.75 -4.79 -17.72
N ASP A 41 -25.53 -4.50 -18.16
CA ASP A 41 -24.64 -5.52 -18.74
C ASP A 41 -23.43 -5.73 -17.83
N VAL A 42 -23.70 -6.24 -16.63
CA VAL A 42 -22.69 -7.03 -15.92
C VAL A 42 -22.72 -8.39 -16.58
N ALA A 43 -21.93 -8.55 -17.64
CA ALA A 43 -21.63 -9.85 -18.21
C ALA A 43 -21.14 -10.76 -17.06
N LYS A 44 -21.96 -11.76 -16.73
CA LYS A 44 -21.53 -12.91 -15.93
C LYS A 44 -20.56 -13.69 -16.80
N ASP A 45 -19.30 -13.28 -16.82
CA ASP A 45 -18.24 -14.18 -17.23
C ASP A 45 -18.28 -15.39 -16.28
N GLY A 46 -18.58 -16.55 -16.85
CA GLY A 46 -18.67 -17.83 -16.15
C GLY A 46 -17.31 -18.41 -15.80
N SER A 47 -16.21 -17.67 -16.02
CA SER A 47 -14.90 -18.05 -15.53
C SER A 47 -14.91 -18.18 -14.00
N LYS A 48 -14.38 -19.29 -13.48
CA LYS A 48 -14.17 -19.44 -12.04
C LYS A 48 -13.28 -18.28 -11.57
N PRO A 49 -13.60 -17.60 -10.45
CA PRO A 49 -12.78 -16.50 -9.97
C PRO A 49 -11.34 -17.01 -9.77
N LYS A 50 -10.37 -16.32 -10.37
CA LYS A 50 -8.95 -16.66 -10.26
C LYS A 50 -8.57 -16.76 -8.78
N ARG A 51 -7.82 -17.80 -8.40
CA ARG A 51 -7.28 -17.94 -7.04
C ARG A 51 -6.38 -16.74 -6.74
N PRO A 52 -6.60 -16.04 -5.61
CA PRO A 52 -5.74 -14.96 -5.17
C PRO A 52 -4.32 -15.46 -4.91
N LEU A 53 -3.35 -14.64 -5.27
CA LEU A 53 -1.92 -14.79 -5.03
C LEU A 53 -1.59 -14.08 -3.72
N ALA A 54 -1.78 -14.78 -2.60
CA ALA A 54 -1.64 -14.21 -1.27
C ALA A 54 -0.26 -13.57 -1.01
N ARG A 55 0.79 -14.08 -1.67
CA ARG A 55 2.17 -13.59 -1.55
C ARG A 55 2.54 -12.46 -2.51
N ALA A 56 1.67 -12.08 -3.43
CA ALA A 56 1.97 -11.03 -4.40
C ALA A 56 1.67 -9.65 -3.79
N HIS A 57 2.67 -8.77 -3.81
CA HIS A 57 2.58 -7.39 -3.35
C HIS A 57 2.85 -6.41 -4.50
N ALA A 58 1.85 -5.58 -4.79
CA ALA A 58 1.94 -4.53 -5.81
C ALA A 58 2.59 -3.31 -5.16
N HIS A 59 3.88 -3.17 -5.41
CA HIS A 59 4.66 -2.01 -5.04
C HIS A 59 4.25 -0.85 -5.95
N ASN A 60 4.22 0.38 -5.40
CA ASN A 60 3.80 1.57 -6.13
C ASN A 60 2.47 1.40 -6.90
N ASP A 61 1.49 0.66 -6.35
CA ASP A 61 0.25 0.28 -7.06
C ASP A 61 -0.52 1.48 -7.62
N TYR A 62 -0.36 2.65 -7.01
CA TYR A 62 -0.95 3.91 -7.44
C TYR A 62 -0.38 4.46 -8.76
N GLU A 63 0.76 3.98 -9.24
CA GLU A 63 1.36 4.35 -10.53
C GLU A 63 0.74 3.58 -11.70
N HIS A 64 0.00 2.50 -11.43
CA HIS A 64 -0.69 1.76 -12.48
C HIS A 64 -1.87 2.53 -13.07
N PRO A 65 -2.27 2.24 -14.33
CA PRO A 65 -3.38 2.93 -14.99
C PRO A 65 -4.71 2.88 -14.21
N ARG A 66 -4.99 1.76 -13.53
CA ARG A 66 -6.14 1.62 -12.64
C ARG A 66 -5.66 1.16 -11.26
N PRO A 67 -5.26 2.10 -10.38
CA PRO A 67 -4.86 1.79 -9.01
C PRO A 67 -5.86 0.88 -8.33
N LEU A 68 -5.37 -0.04 -7.51
CA LEU A 68 -6.07 -1.16 -6.88
C LEU A 68 -6.62 -2.20 -7.86
N LEU A 69 -7.32 -1.77 -8.91
CA LEU A 69 -8.08 -2.66 -9.79
C LEU A 69 -7.19 -3.56 -10.63
N ASP A 70 -6.04 -3.05 -11.10
CA ASP A 70 -5.09 -3.83 -11.87
C ASP A 70 -4.48 -4.94 -11.00
N ALA A 71 -3.92 -4.62 -9.82
CA ALA A 71 -3.41 -5.62 -8.87
C ALA A 71 -4.48 -6.66 -8.48
N LEU A 72 -5.71 -6.23 -8.19
CA LEU A 72 -6.81 -7.15 -7.89
C LEU A 72 -7.20 -8.05 -9.07
N SER A 73 -7.01 -7.59 -10.32
CA SER A 73 -7.28 -8.39 -11.52
C SER A 73 -6.22 -9.47 -11.77
N HIS A 74 -4.97 -9.19 -11.38
CA HIS A 74 -3.88 -10.16 -11.32
C HIS A 74 -3.99 -11.11 -10.10
N GLY A 75 -4.84 -10.76 -9.13
CA GLY A 75 -5.16 -11.58 -7.97
C GLY A 75 -4.28 -11.28 -6.75
N PHE A 76 -3.61 -10.13 -6.70
CA PHE A 76 -2.64 -9.80 -5.66
C PHE A 76 -3.24 -9.76 -4.25
N GLY A 77 -2.47 -10.22 -3.27
CA GLY A 77 -2.85 -10.28 -1.86
C GLY A 77 -2.47 -9.03 -1.07
N SER A 78 -1.62 -8.18 -1.62
CA SER A 78 -1.13 -6.96 -0.99
C SER A 78 -0.93 -5.85 -2.02
N VAL A 79 -1.20 -4.60 -1.65
CA VAL A 79 -0.99 -3.40 -2.47
C VAL A 79 -0.44 -2.26 -1.60
N GLU A 80 0.32 -1.35 -2.19
CA GLU A 80 0.93 -0.20 -1.51
C GLU A 80 0.33 1.14 -1.98
N ALA A 81 0.13 2.06 -1.03
CA ALA A 81 -0.28 3.44 -1.28
C ALA A 81 0.63 4.42 -0.53
N ASP A 82 1.36 5.24 -1.28
CA ASP A 82 2.14 6.36 -0.75
C ASP A 82 1.22 7.54 -0.45
N ILE A 83 1.10 7.94 0.82
CA ILE A 83 0.17 9.01 1.23
C ILE A 83 0.86 10.26 1.76
N TRP A 84 0.26 11.40 1.42
CA TRP A 84 0.65 12.72 1.84
C TRP A 84 -0.50 13.42 2.54
N LEU A 85 -0.25 14.01 3.71
CA LEU A 85 -1.20 14.90 4.37
C LEU A 85 -1.07 16.32 3.80
N VAL A 86 -2.09 16.79 3.09
CA VAL A 86 -2.15 18.13 2.50
C VAL A 86 -3.50 18.76 2.83
N ASP A 87 -3.51 19.87 3.56
CA ASP A 87 -4.72 20.61 3.94
C ASP A 87 -5.85 19.73 4.53
N GLY A 88 -5.48 18.71 5.31
CA GLY A 88 -6.41 17.76 5.92
C GLY A 88 -6.88 16.62 5.01
N GLN A 89 -6.43 16.57 3.75
CA GLN A 89 -6.67 15.47 2.82
C GLN A 89 -5.49 14.49 2.82
N LEU A 90 -5.78 13.22 2.52
CA LEU A 90 -4.77 12.18 2.33
C LEU A 90 -4.67 11.90 0.83
N LEU A 91 -3.72 12.56 0.19
CA LEU A 91 -3.46 12.43 -1.24
C LEU A 91 -2.49 11.28 -1.49
N VAL A 92 -2.56 10.67 -2.68
CA VAL A 92 -1.72 9.54 -3.06
C VAL A 92 -0.80 9.92 -4.21
N ALA A 93 0.51 9.86 -3.98
CA ALA A 93 1.56 10.16 -4.96
C ALA A 93 2.92 9.65 -4.47
N HIS A 94 3.82 9.34 -5.41
CA HIS A 94 5.22 9.02 -5.06
C HIS A 94 5.95 10.29 -4.60
N ASP A 95 5.94 11.31 -5.45
CA ASP A 95 6.57 12.60 -5.21
C ASP A 95 5.55 13.72 -4.96
N ALA A 96 5.98 14.73 -4.21
CA ALA A 96 5.16 15.91 -3.92
C ALA A 96 4.74 16.69 -5.18
N THR A 97 5.48 16.58 -6.28
CA THR A 97 5.16 17.22 -7.56
C THR A 97 3.98 16.58 -8.29
N ASP A 98 3.64 15.33 -7.94
CA ASP A 98 2.58 14.55 -8.60
C ASP A 98 1.27 14.58 -7.82
N LEU A 99 1.19 15.41 -6.78
CA LEU A 99 0.00 15.55 -5.95
C LEU A 99 -1.17 16.12 -6.76
N ASP A 100 -2.20 15.29 -6.91
CA ASP A 100 -3.47 15.65 -7.52
C ASP A 100 -4.58 15.62 -6.45
N PRO A 101 -5.31 16.73 -6.22
CA PRO A 101 -6.36 16.80 -5.20
C PRO A 101 -7.54 15.83 -5.46
N THR A 102 -7.66 15.30 -6.68
CA THR A 102 -8.65 14.27 -7.02
C THR A 102 -8.21 12.85 -6.65
N ARG A 103 -6.90 12.63 -6.46
CA ARG A 103 -6.29 11.33 -6.15
C ARG A 103 -6.10 11.15 -4.65
N THR A 104 -7.21 10.95 -3.95
CA THR A 104 -7.22 10.68 -2.50
C THR A 104 -7.14 9.19 -2.18
N LEU A 105 -6.68 8.84 -0.97
CA LEU A 105 -6.70 7.47 -0.45
C LEU A 105 -8.12 6.87 -0.52
N GLU A 106 -9.13 7.67 -0.17
CA GLU A 106 -10.54 7.25 -0.30
C GLU A 106 -10.91 6.89 -1.74
N SER A 107 -10.61 7.78 -2.70
CA SER A 107 -11.03 7.61 -4.10
C SER A 107 -10.35 6.42 -4.79
N LEU A 108 -9.05 6.23 -4.54
CA LEU A 108 -8.25 5.19 -5.20
C LEU A 108 -8.37 3.83 -4.51
N TYR A 109 -8.52 3.79 -3.17
CA TYR A 109 -8.45 2.55 -2.41
C TYR A 109 -9.71 2.27 -1.58
N LEU A 110 -10.11 3.17 -0.68
CA LEU A 110 -11.11 2.80 0.34
C LEU A 110 -12.52 2.62 -0.22
N ASP A 111 -12.96 3.55 -1.07
CA ASP A 111 -14.26 3.47 -1.74
C ASP A 111 -14.37 2.27 -2.68
N PRO A 112 -13.42 2.01 -3.61
CA PRO A 112 -13.49 0.84 -4.47
C PRO A 112 -13.38 -0.48 -3.69
N LEU A 113 -12.57 -0.56 -2.62
CA LEU A 113 -12.53 -1.72 -1.74
C LEU A 113 -13.87 -1.96 -1.04
N ALA A 114 -14.47 -0.93 -0.45
CA ALA A 114 -15.76 -1.04 0.22
C ALA A 114 -16.87 -1.52 -0.73
N ARG A 115 -16.93 -0.96 -1.95
CA ARG A 115 -17.87 -1.41 -2.99
C ARG A 115 -17.63 -2.87 -3.37
N ARG A 116 -16.38 -3.26 -3.60
CA ARG A 116 -16.02 -4.64 -3.98
C ARG A 116 -16.36 -5.63 -2.88
N VAL A 117 -15.99 -5.34 -1.63
CA VAL A 117 -16.27 -6.19 -0.47
C VAL A 117 -17.77 -6.40 -0.28
N LYS A 118 -18.57 -5.34 -0.42
CA LYS A 118 -20.03 -5.43 -0.39
C LYS A 118 -20.57 -6.34 -1.50
N ALA A 119 -20.08 -6.17 -2.74
CA ALA A 119 -20.49 -6.98 -3.88
C ALA A 119 -20.09 -8.47 -3.76
N ASN A 120 -18.99 -8.75 -3.06
CA ASN A 120 -18.42 -10.08 -2.88
C ASN A 120 -18.83 -10.75 -1.56
N GLY A 121 -19.85 -10.23 -0.87
CA GLY A 121 -20.39 -10.85 0.35
C GLY A 121 -19.45 -10.76 1.56
N GLY A 122 -18.74 -9.64 1.72
CA GLY A 122 -17.82 -9.42 2.85
C GLY A 122 -16.38 -9.87 2.61
N ARG A 123 -15.99 -10.15 1.36
CA ARG A 123 -14.64 -10.60 0.97
C ARG A 123 -14.06 -9.70 -0.11
N VAL A 124 -12.74 -9.48 -0.14
CA VAL A 124 -12.11 -8.83 -1.31
C VAL A 124 -12.21 -9.74 -2.54
N TYR A 125 -11.92 -11.03 -2.37
CA TYR A 125 -12.06 -12.05 -3.40
C TYR A 125 -13.23 -12.98 -3.09
N ARG A 126 -14.25 -12.99 -3.95
CA ARG A 126 -15.43 -13.83 -3.77
C ARG A 126 -15.04 -15.31 -3.64
N GLY A 127 -15.47 -15.95 -2.56
CA GLY A 127 -15.20 -17.37 -2.29
C GLY A 127 -13.84 -17.66 -1.66
N TYR A 128 -13.01 -16.64 -1.40
CA TYR A 128 -11.69 -16.81 -0.77
C TYR A 128 -11.62 -16.06 0.56
N ASP A 129 -11.10 -16.73 1.60
CA ASP A 129 -10.86 -16.13 2.91
C ASP A 129 -9.49 -15.44 2.99
N LEU A 130 -9.24 -14.52 2.05
CA LEU A 130 -8.06 -13.66 2.04
C LEU A 130 -8.45 -12.25 2.52
N SER A 131 -7.73 -11.77 3.53
CA SER A 131 -7.71 -10.35 3.90
C SER A 131 -6.63 -9.69 3.06
N LEU A 132 -7.01 -8.74 2.21
CA LEU A 132 -6.05 -7.96 1.42
C LEU A 132 -5.20 -7.12 2.37
N GLN A 133 -3.89 -7.12 2.22
CA GLN A 133 -3.05 -6.13 2.90
C GLN A 133 -3.05 -4.84 2.09
N LEU A 134 -3.40 -3.73 2.75
CA LEU A 134 -3.20 -2.38 2.23
C LEU A 134 -2.05 -1.78 3.01
N LEU A 135 -0.86 -1.77 2.41
CA LEU A 135 0.30 -1.09 2.96
C LEU A 135 0.16 0.40 2.67
N ILE A 136 0.19 1.23 3.72
CA ILE A 136 0.01 2.67 3.62
C ILE A 136 1.31 3.31 4.05
N ASP A 137 2.09 3.80 3.10
CA ASP A 137 3.39 4.41 3.35
C ASP A 137 3.25 5.92 3.53
N ILE A 138 3.56 6.42 4.73
CA ILE A 138 3.41 7.84 5.06
C ILE A 138 4.64 8.63 4.60
N LYS A 139 4.45 9.56 3.65
CA LYS A 139 5.51 10.43 3.09
C LYS A 139 5.63 11.80 3.76
N THR A 140 4.66 12.18 4.59
CA THR A 140 4.68 13.39 5.43
C THR A 140 5.00 13.06 6.88
N ALA A 141 5.03 14.06 7.78
CA ALA A 141 5.27 13.80 9.21
C ALA A 141 4.29 12.76 9.77
N GLY A 142 4.81 11.70 10.39
CA GLY A 142 4.05 10.48 10.70
C GLY A 142 2.90 10.69 11.68
N GLU A 143 3.13 11.41 12.78
CA GLU A 143 2.11 11.64 13.80
C GLU A 143 0.86 12.37 13.27
N PRO A 144 0.96 13.59 12.69
CA PRO A 144 -0.23 14.28 12.20
C PRO A 144 -0.92 13.53 11.06
N THR A 145 -0.15 12.88 10.18
CA THR A 145 -0.69 12.09 9.06
C THR A 145 -1.46 10.88 9.57
N TYR A 146 -0.91 10.14 10.52
CA TYR A 146 -1.58 8.98 11.13
C TYR A 146 -2.84 9.37 11.89
N LEU A 147 -2.81 10.46 12.66
CA LEU A 147 -3.98 10.97 13.37
C LEU A 147 -5.12 11.33 12.41
N GLU A 148 -4.78 11.80 11.21
CA GLU A 148 -5.76 12.05 10.17
C GLU A 148 -6.24 10.74 9.54
N LEU A 149 -5.34 9.82 9.23
CA LEU A 149 -5.64 8.48 8.69
C LEU A 149 -6.57 7.67 9.58
N THR A 150 -6.34 7.58 10.89
CA THR A 150 -7.21 6.78 11.79
C THR A 150 -8.66 7.27 11.77
N LYS A 151 -8.90 8.58 11.61
CA LYS A 151 -10.26 9.12 11.44
C LYS A 151 -10.94 8.58 10.17
N ARG A 152 -10.18 8.37 9.08
CA ARG A 152 -10.69 7.81 7.82
C ARG A 152 -11.03 6.34 8.03
N LEU A 153 -10.05 5.56 8.49
CA LEU A 153 -10.21 4.12 8.67
C LEU A 153 -11.40 3.76 9.58
N ARG A 154 -11.64 4.55 10.64
CA ARG A 154 -12.81 4.40 11.52
C ARG A 154 -14.15 4.57 10.78
N ARG A 155 -14.26 5.48 9.80
CA ARG A 155 -15.47 5.64 8.98
C ARG A 155 -15.74 4.41 8.11
N TYR A 156 -14.69 3.68 7.74
CA TYR A 156 -14.76 2.42 7.00
C TYR A 156 -14.64 1.19 7.93
N GLY A 157 -14.91 1.30 9.24
CA GLY A 157 -14.59 0.27 10.24
C GLY A 157 -14.89 -1.19 9.85
N PRO A 158 -16.06 -1.53 9.28
CA PRO A 158 -16.37 -2.90 8.84
C PRO A 158 -15.47 -3.45 7.71
N LEU A 159 -14.77 -2.58 6.97
CA LEU A 159 -13.81 -2.95 5.93
C LEU A 159 -12.51 -3.51 6.52
N PHE A 160 -12.14 -3.09 7.72
CA PHE A 160 -10.80 -3.31 8.24
C PHE A 160 -10.72 -4.36 9.34
N SER A 161 -9.62 -5.11 9.34
CA SER A 161 -9.10 -5.79 10.53
C SER A 161 -8.92 -4.79 11.66
N ALA A 162 -9.27 -5.19 12.88
CA ALA A 162 -9.21 -4.31 14.04
C ALA A 162 -8.56 -5.01 15.25
N ALA A 163 -7.75 -4.28 16.00
CA ALA A 163 -7.18 -4.70 17.28
C ALA A 163 -7.88 -3.99 18.43
N TYR A 164 -8.28 -4.75 19.46
CA TYR A 164 -8.99 -4.26 20.65
C TYR A 164 -8.18 -4.50 21.91
N GLY A 165 -8.00 -3.47 22.74
CA GLY A 165 -7.26 -3.54 24.00
C GLY A 165 -5.86 -2.95 23.95
N GLY A 166 -5.47 -2.26 22.87
CA GLY A 166 -4.13 -1.67 22.71
C GLY A 166 -3.08 -2.64 22.14
N VAL A 167 -1.80 -2.39 22.44
CA VAL A 167 -0.69 -3.29 22.06
C VAL A 167 -0.86 -4.63 22.78
N GLY A 168 -0.80 -5.75 22.05
CA GLY A 168 -1.10 -7.08 22.60
C GLY A 168 -2.59 -7.42 22.66
N GLY A 169 -3.46 -6.53 22.16
CA GLY A 169 -4.90 -6.71 22.14
C GLY A 169 -5.38 -7.83 21.20
N ARG A 170 -6.67 -8.18 21.31
CA ARG A 170 -7.31 -9.18 20.47
C ARG A 170 -7.51 -8.61 19.06
N VAL A 171 -7.08 -9.36 18.05
CA VAL A 171 -7.30 -9.03 16.64
C VAL A 171 -8.58 -9.69 16.12
N ARG A 172 -9.45 -8.89 15.48
CA ARG A 172 -10.56 -9.35 14.66
C ARG A 172 -10.19 -9.09 13.20
N ARG A 173 -10.06 -10.16 12.41
CA ARG A 173 -9.74 -10.07 10.98
C ARG A 173 -10.93 -9.52 10.19
N GLY A 174 -10.67 -8.53 9.35
CA GLY A 174 -11.60 -7.99 8.37
C GLY A 174 -11.23 -8.41 6.94
N PRO A 175 -11.93 -7.89 5.93
CA PRO A 175 -11.57 -8.14 4.53
C PRO A 175 -10.30 -7.41 4.08
N VAL A 176 -9.90 -6.34 4.77
CA VAL A 176 -8.66 -5.59 4.51
C VAL A 176 -7.87 -5.41 5.80
N THR A 177 -6.55 -5.59 5.76
CA THR A 177 -5.64 -5.28 6.87
C THR A 177 -4.79 -4.08 6.45
N ALA A 178 -5.06 -2.91 7.04
CA ALA A 178 -4.23 -1.73 6.83
C ALA A 178 -2.94 -1.85 7.66
N VAL A 179 -1.78 -1.68 7.03
CA VAL A 179 -0.46 -1.71 7.68
C VAL A 179 0.28 -0.41 7.37
N ILE A 180 0.74 0.31 8.39
CA ILE A 180 1.35 1.63 8.26
C ILE A 180 2.87 1.50 8.13
N SER A 181 3.39 1.98 7.01
CA SER A 181 4.81 2.11 6.67
C SER A 181 5.20 3.61 6.59
N GLY A 182 6.41 3.90 6.12
CA GLY A 182 6.95 5.24 5.95
C GLY A 182 7.46 5.83 7.26
N ASP A 183 7.11 7.09 7.50
CA ASP A 183 7.58 7.86 8.65
C ASP A 183 7.26 7.20 10.01
N ARG A 184 8.30 7.07 10.86
CA ARG A 184 8.22 6.34 12.14
C ARG A 184 7.45 7.09 13.23
N GLY A 185 7.14 8.38 13.02
CA GLY A 185 6.33 9.19 13.95
C GLY A 185 4.89 8.68 14.13
N ALA A 186 4.41 7.81 13.24
CA ALA A 186 3.11 7.15 13.39
C ALA A 186 3.04 6.17 14.58
N ARG A 187 4.18 5.64 15.06
CA ARG A 187 4.20 4.58 16.08
C ARG A 187 3.56 5.00 17.40
N ALA A 188 3.97 6.13 17.96
CA ALA A 188 3.51 6.60 19.26
C ALA A 188 1.98 6.79 19.32
N PRO A 189 1.32 7.51 18.39
CA PRO A 189 -0.13 7.62 18.41
C PRO A 189 -0.83 6.28 18.17
N MET A 190 -0.23 5.36 17.39
CA MET A 190 -0.76 4.00 17.23
C MET A 190 -0.70 3.19 18.53
N GLU A 191 0.40 3.23 19.29
CA GLU A 191 0.52 2.50 20.55
C GLU A 191 -0.49 2.97 21.60
N ALA A 192 -0.86 4.26 21.57
CA ALA A 192 -1.83 4.86 22.48
C ALA A 192 -3.30 4.45 22.23
N GLU A 193 -3.64 3.98 21.02
CA GLU A 193 -5.02 3.64 20.68
C GLU A 193 -5.49 2.33 21.31
N LYS A 194 -6.65 2.36 21.98
CA LYS A 194 -7.30 1.16 22.54
C LYS A 194 -8.03 0.32 21.50
N VAL A 195 -8.52 0.94 20.43
CA VAL A 195 -9.13 0.28 19.28
C VAL A 195 -8.47 0.83 18.03
N ARG A 196 -7.82 -0.06 17.25
CA ARG A 196 -7.08 0.30 16.04
C ARG A 196 -7.65 -0.43 14.84
N HIS A 197 -7.74 0.27 13.72
CA HIS A 197 -8.07 -0.31 12.41
C HIS A 197 -6.85 -0.40 11.48
N ALA A 198 -5.66 -0.16 12.04
CA ALA A 198 -4.38 -0.24 11.38
C ALA A 198 -3.36 -0.95 12.28
N PHE A 199 -2.39 -1.55 11.61
CA PHE A 199 -1.26 -2.25 12.22
C PHE A 199 0.04 -1.61 11.72
N TYR A 200 1.17 -1.95 12.32
CA TYR A 200 2.44 -1.28 12.07
C TYR A 200 3.37 -2.15 11.23
N ASP A 201 4.02 -1.54 10.25
CA ASP A 201 5.13 -2.14 9.52
C ASP A 201 6.43 -1.94 10.30
N GLY A 202 6.97 -3.01 10.87
CA GLY A 202 8.22 -3.00 11.59
C GLY A 202 9.43 -2.99 10.67
N ARG A 203 10.61 -2.89 11.27
CA ARG A 203 11.91 -2.98 10.60
C ARG A 203 12.74 -4.10 11.23
N LEU A 204 13.91 -4.40 10.69
CA LEU A 204 14.75 -5.49 11.20
C LEU A 204 15.14 -5.29 12.68
N GLU A 205 15.28 -4.04 13.13
CA GLU A 205 15.51 -3.71 14.53
C GLU A 205 14.32 -4.01 15.46
N ASP A 206 13.12 -4.21 14.93
CA ASP A 206 11.94 -4.63 15.70
C ASP A 206 11.89 -6.15 15.91
N LEU A 207 12.72 -6.94 15.19
CA LEU A 207 12.80 -8.38 15.38
C LEU A 207 13.28 -8.73 16.79
N GLY A 208 12.55 -9.60 17.48
CA GLY A 208 12.90 -10.01 18.85
C GLY A 208 12.69 -8.92 19.90
N SER A 209 12.12 -7.75 19.55
CA SER A 209 11.83 -6.67 20.51
C SER A 209 10.75 -7.00 21.55
N GLY A 210 10.05 -8.13 21.39
CA GLY A 210 8.92 -8.53 22.23
C GLY A 210 7.60 -7.84 21.88
N VAL A 211 7.60 -6.95 20.89
CA VAL A 211 6.37 -6.29 20.42
C VAL A 211 5.54 -7.29 19.62
N PRO A 212 4.26 -7.52 19.96
CA PRO A 212 3.49 -8.61 19.39
C PRO A 212 3.02 -8.34 17.96
N ALA A 213 2.79 -9.40 17.18
CA ALA A 213 2.22 -9.33 15.83
C ALA A 213 0.81 -8.68 15.76
N SER A 214 0.10 -8.62 16.89
CA SER A 214 -1.14 -7.83 17.01
C SER A 214 -0.93 -6.30 16.87
N PHE A 215 0.32 -5.85 16.94
CA PHE A 215 0.75 -4.50 16.62
C PHE A 215 1.65 -4.46 15.39
N ILE A 216 2.71 -5.28 15.34
CA ILE A 216 3.67 -5.35 14.22
C ILE A 216 3.51 -6.68 13.46
N PRO A 217 2.49 -6.84 12.60
CA PRO A 217 2.29 -8.09 11.85
C PRO A 217 3.25 -8.25 10.67
N LEU A 218 3.91 -7.18 10.22
CA LEU A 218 4.83 -7.18 9.09
C LEU A 218 6.18 -6.62 9.53
N ILE A 219 7.26 -7.24 9.06
CA ILE A 219 8.62 -6.71 9.11
C ILE A 219 9.05 -6.47 7.66
N SER A 220 9.29 -5.21 7.32
CA SER A 220 9.82 -4.83 6.01
C SER A 220 11.28 -4.41 6.10
N ALA A 221 12.07 -4.80 5.11
CA ALA A 221 13.48 -4.46 5.03
C ALA A 221 13.91 -4.09 3.61
N ASP A 222 14.83 -3.14 3.51
CA ASP A 222 15.54 -2.83 2.27
C ASP A 222 16.50 -3.98 1.97
N TRP A 223 16.31 -4.67 0.83
CA TRP A 223 17.15 -5.78 0.40
C TRP A 223 18.63 -5.38 0.36
N THR A 224 18.93 -4.19 -0.17
CA THR A 224 20.29 -3.71 -0.42
C THR A 224 21.08 -3.38 0.85
N LYS A 225 20.39 -3.26 1.99
CA LYS A 225 21.05 -3.04 3.30
C LYS A 225 21.60 -4.33 3.91
N SER A 226 21.08 -5.47 3.50
CA SER A 226 21.42 -6.79 4.07
C SER A 226 22.09 -7.73 3.08
N PHE A 227 21.86 -7.52 1.78
CA PHE A 227 22.24 -8.43 0.72
C PHE A 227 22.93 -7.69 -0.42
N THR A 228 23.96 -8.31 -1.00
CA THR A 228 24.63 -7.83 -2.21
C THR A 228 24.24 -8.64 -3.44
N TRP A 229 23.63 -9.81 -3.24
CA TRP A 229 23.18 -10.67 -4.34
C TRP A 229 22.06 -10.01 -5.14
N THR A 230 22.26 -9.98 -6.46
CA THR A 230 21.35 -9.35 -7.42
C THR A 230 20.45 -10.34 -8.15
N GLY A 231 20.48 -11.62 -7.77
CA GLY A 231 19.85 -12.71 -8.52
C GLY A 231 20.79 -13.40 -9.51
N ALA A 232 21.97 -12.81 -9.78
CA ALA A 232 22.96 -13.38 -10.69
C ALA A 232 23.76 -14.51 -10.03
N GLY A 233 23.79 -15.67 -10.68
CA GLY A 233 24.48 -16.86 -10.15
C GLY A 233 23.87 -17.37 -8.83
N PRO A 234 24.52 -18.32 -8.16
CA PRO A 234 24.06 -18.81 -6.86
C PRO A 234 24.17 -17.71 -5.80
N ILE A 235 23.15 -17.58 -4.95
CA ILE A 235 23.21 -16.71 -3.77
C ILE A 235 24.40 -17.12 -2.88
N PRO A 236 25.20 -16.17 -2.36
CA PRO A 236 26.26 -16.48 -1.41
C PRO A 236 25.70 -17.21 -0.19
N ARG A 237 26.37 -18.29 0.26
CA ARG A 237 25.91 -19.13 1.37
C ARG A 237 25.58 -18.32 2.62
N ALA A 238 26.43 -17.36 2.99
CA ALA A 238 26.23 -16.51 4.17
C ALA A 238 25.00 -15.58 4.02
N GLU A 239 24.72 -15.10 2.81
CA GLU A 239 23.52 -14.30 2.52
C GLU A 239 22.26 -15.17 2.62
N ARG A 240 22.26 -16.36 2.02
CA ARG A 240 21.17 -17.34 2.18
C ARG A 240 20.90 -17.67 3.65
N GLU A 241 21.93 -18.01 4.42
CA GLU A 241 21.80 -18.28 5.86
C GLU A 241 21.26 -17.07 6.64
N THR A 242 21.57 -15.85 6.21
CA THR A 242 21.03 -14.63 6.81
C THR A 242 19.55 -14.45 6.47
N LEU A 243 19.16 -14.63 5.21
CA LEU A 243 17.77 -14.57 4.75
C LEU A 243 16.88 -15.54 5.56
N HIS A 244 17.25 -16.81 5.60
CA HIS A 244 16.49 -17.82 6.35
C HIS A 244 16.40 -17.51 7.85
N ARG A 245 17.47 -16.98 8.46
CA ARG A 245 17.46 -16.61 9.89
C ARG A 245 16.52 -15.45 10.18
N LEU A 246 16.49 -14.43 9.30
CA LEU A 246 15.60 -13.27 9.43
C LEU A 246 14.14 -13.69 9.32
N VAL A 247 13.81 -14.52 8.31
CA VAL A 247 12.45 -15.03 8.13
C VAL A 247 12.03 -15.91 9.30
N ALA A 248 12.86 -16.86 9.73
CA ALA A 248 12.56 -17.71 10.89
C ALA A 248 12.31 -16.89 12.16
N SER A 249 13.15 -15.87 12.43
CA SER A 249 12.98 -15.01 13.61
C SER A 249 11.66 -14.23 13.59
N ALA A 250 11.23 -13.74 12.42
CA ALA A 250 9.94 -13.07 12.25
C ALA A 250 8.77 -14.04 12.47
N HIS A 251 8.86 -15.23 11.87
CA HIS A 251 7.83 -16.27 11.96
C HIS A 251 7.67 -16.81 13.38
N ASP A 252 8.76 -16.96 14.14
CA ASP A 252 8.73 -17.30 15.57
C ASP A 252 7.94 -16.26 16.39
N ALA A 253 7.99 -14.99 15.99
CA ALA A 253 7.20 -13.90 16.56
C ALA A 253 5.79 -13.76 15.94
N ARG A 254 5.39 -14.68 15.05
CA ARG A 254 4.14 -14.67 14.27
C ARG A 254 3.98 -13.43 13.37
N GLN A 255 5.09 -12.87 12.94
CA GLN A 255 5.16 -11.75 12.01
C GLN A 255 5.40 -12.30 10.60
N THR A 256 5.02 -11.51 9.59
CA THR A 256 5.29 -11.77 8.17
C THR A 256 6.46 -10.92 7.69
N VAL A 257 7.10 -11.30 6.58
CA VAL A 257 8.27 -10.60 6.04
C VAL A 257 8.04 -10.13 4.60
N ARG A 258 8.53 -8.92 4.32
CA ARG A 258 8.65 -8.33 2.98
C ARG A 258 10.04 -7.72 2.79
N PHE A 259 10.60 -7.86 1.61
CA PHE A 259 11.77 -7.08 1.19
C PHE A 259 11.40 -6.12 0.07
N TRP A 260 11.87 -4.88 0.15
CA TRP A 260 11.75 -3.86 -0.90
C TRP A 260 13.14 -3.48 -1.42
N ALA A 261 13.23 -2.67 -2.49
CA ALA A 261 14.47 -2.42 -3.23
C ALA A 261 15.15 -3.72 -3.72
N THR A 262 14.35 -4.73 -4.04
CA THR A 262 14.78 -5.98 -4.66
C THR A 262 15.09 -5.76 -6.15
N PRO A 263 16.04 -6.49 -6.74
CA PRO A 263 16.15 -6.60 -8.20
C PRO A 263 14.79 -6.99 -8.84
N ASP A 264 14.14 -6.06 -9.54
CA ASP A 264 12.79 -6.24 -10.09
C ASP A 264 12.69 -6.01 -11.61
N VAL A 265 13.83 -5.77 -12.27
CA VAL A 265 13.89 -5.75 -13.74
C VAL A 265 13.60 -7.14 -14.28
N ALA A 266 12.68 -7.24 -15.25
CA ALA A 266 12.30 -8.50 -15.84
C ALA A 266 13.50 -9.26 -16.44
N GLY A 267 13.71 -10.49 -15.97
CA GLY A 267 14.84 -11.31 -16.36
C GLY A 267 15.08 -12.49 -15.42
N PRO A 268 16.00 -13.39 -15.78
CA PRO A 268 16.29 -14.59 -15.00
C PRO A 268 16.81 -14.30 -13.59
N GLU A 269 17.47 -13.16 -13.38
CA GLU A 269 17.96 -12.72 -12.07
C GLU A 269 16.81 -12.38 -11.11
N ARG A 270 15.79 -11.66 -11.58
CA ARG A 270 14.57 -11.40 -10.80
C ARG A 270 13.83 -12.69 -10.48
N ASP A 271 13.67 -13.58 -11.45
CA ASP A 271 13.02 -14.88 -11.23
C ASP A 271 13.83 -15.77 -10.27
N ALA A 272 15.16 -15.67 -10.28
CA ALA A 272 16.03 -16.34 -9.30
C ALA A 272 15.82 -15.77 -7.90
N LEU A 273 15.72 -14.45 -7.76
CA LEU A 273 15.43 -13.78 -6.51
C LEU A 273 14.06 -14.20 -5.95
N TRP A 274 13.00 -14.12 -6.76
CA TRP A 274 11.66 -14.55 -6.32
C TRP A 274 11.64 -16.02 -5.88
N ARG A 275 12.34 -16.91 -6.59
CA ARG A 275 12.49 -18.32 -6.16
C ARG A 275 13.19 -18.45 -4.82
N GLU A 276 14.27 -17.70 -4.59
CA GLU A 276 15.00 -17.73 -3.32
C GLU A 276 14.15 -17.18 -2.17
N LEU A 277 13.41 -16.09 -2.39
CA LEU A 277 12.49 -15.52 -1.40
C LEU A 277 11.37 -16.51 -1.06
N LEU A 278 10.79 -17.20 -2.06
CA LEU A 278 9.80 -18.26 -1.81
C LEU A 278 10.40 -19.45 -1.06
N ALA A 279 11.61 -19.89 -1.42
CA ALA A 279 12.30 -20.99 -0.76
C ALA A 279 12.65 -20.67 0.70
N ALA A 280 12.89 -19.38 1.01
CA ALA A 280 13.08 -18.88 2.36
C ALA A 280 11.77 -18.60 3.11
N ASP A 281 10.63 -18.86 2.49
CA ASP A 281 9.28 -18.63 3.02
C ASP A 281 8.92 -17.15 3.29
N VAL A 282 9.46 -16.23 2.49
CA VAL A 282 9.07 -14.82 2.54
C VAL A 282 7.59 -14.69 2.15
N ASP A 283 6.85 -13.88 2.93
CA ASP A 283 5.40 -13.78 2.86
C ASP A 283 4.91 -12.91 1.70
N TYR A 284 5.64 -11.84 1.38
CA TYR A 284 5.29 -10.90 0.31
C TYR A 284 6.46 -10.65 -0.65
N LEU A 285 6.24 -10.96 -1.93
CA LEU A 285 7.13 -10.64 -3.04
C LEU A 285 6.75 -9.27 -3.60
N ASN A 286 7.67 -8.32 -3.49
CA ASN A 286 7.52 -6.95 -3.95
C ASN A 286 7.78 -6.86 -5.46
N THR A 287 6.91 -6.21 -6.22
CA THR A 287 7.14 -5.93 -7.64
C THR A 287 6.32 -4.74 -8.14
N ASP A 288 6.85 -4.06 -9.17
CA ASP A 288 6.10 -3.13 -10.02
C ASP A 288 5.54 -3.85 -11.29
N ASP A 289 6.01 -5.07 -11.60
CA ASP A 289 5.57 -5.87 -12.75
C ASP A 289 4.46 -6.87 -12.37
N LEU A 290 3.23 -6.36 -12.29
CA LEU A 290 2.07 -7.16 -11.88
C LEU A 290 1.86 -8.42 -12.71
N ALA A 291 2.01 -8.30 -14.03
CA ALA A 291 1.81 -9.40 -14.97
C ALA A 291 2.93 -10.44 -14.86
N GLY A 292 4.18 -9.99 -14.72
CA GLY A 292 5.34 -10.86 -14.53
C GLY A 292 5.23 -11.70 -13.27
N LEU A 293 4.88 -11.09 -12.13
CA LEU A 293 4.74 -11.84 -10.89
C LEU A 293 3.50 -12.75 -10.89
N GLU A 294 2.38 -12.35 -11.53
CA GLU A 294 1.26 -13.27 -11.74
C GLU A 294 1.71 -14.51 -12.53
N ALA A 295 2.40 -14.32 -13.65
CA ALA A 295 2.87 -15.42 -14.49
C ALA A 295 3.82 -16.34 -13.72
N PHE A 296 4.77 -15.77 -12.98
CA PHE A 296 5.71 -16.50 -12.14
C PHE A 296 5.00 -17.32 -11.06
N LEU A 297 4.13 -16.72 -10.23
CA LEU A 297 3.47 -17.43 -9.14
C LEU A 297 2.41 -18.47 -9.60
N ARG A 298 1.94 -18.36 -10.84
CA ARG A 298 1.04 -19.35 -11.46
C ARG A 298 1.77 -20.46 -12.18
N ALA A 299 3.03 -20.26 -12.56
CA ALA A 299 3.88 -21.34 -13.00
C ALA A 299 4.12 -22.27 -11.80
N ALA A 300 4.00 -23.59 -12.03
CA ALA A 300 4.23 -24.57 -10.97
C ALA A 300 5.68 -24.46 -10.49
N HIS A 301 5.88 -23.97 -9.27
CA HIS A 301 7.15 -23.90 -8.56
C HIS A 301 7.05 -24.70 -7.26
#